data_AF-A0A1F9DF05-F1
#
_entry.id   AF-A0A1F9DF05-F1
#
_cell.length_a   1.000
_cell.length_b   1.000
_cell.length_c   1.000
_cell.angle_alpha   90.00
_cell.angle_beta   90.00
_cell.angle_gamma   90.00
#
_symmetry.space_group_name_H-M   'P 1'
#
loop_
_entity.id
_entity.type
_entity.pdbx_description
1 polymer ?
#
loop_
_entity_poly.entity_id
_entity_poly.type
_entity_poly.pdbx_seq_one_letter_code
_entity_poly.pdbx_strand_id
1 'polypeptide(L)'
;MNKGEVNYLMERVAGVLIRCFFLSYALLILWFFLYVLVGDFGYGMHAQWFELNRHDYALINYYGMAFVKVYAIIFFLFPYFAIRLVLRKKR
;
A
#
# COMPACT_ATOMS: atom_id res chain seq x y z
N MET A 1 -3.66 31.88 -8.82
CA MET A 1 -4.30 30.65 -9.34
C MET A 1 -5.81 30.87 -9.41
N ASN A 2 -6.39 30.73 -10.60
CA ASN A 2 -7.85 30.74 -10.80
C ASN A 2 -8.46 29.43 -10.23
N LYS A 3 -9.73 29.47 -9.82
CA LYS A 3 -10.49 28.31 -9.31
C LYS A 3 -10.41 27.07 -10.22
N GLY A 4 -10.35 27.29 -11.55
CA GLY A 4 -10.18 26.21 -12.52
C GLY A 4 -8.84 25.48 -12.39
N GLU A 5 -7.75 26.23 -12.19
CA GLU A 5 -6.40 25.67 -12.00
C GLU A 5 -6.31 24.88 -10.70
N VAL A 6 -6.90 25.38 -9.60
CA VAL A 6 -6.94 24.67 -8.32
C VAL A 6 -7.66 23.33 -8.45
N ASN A 7 -8.82 23.32 -9.10
CA ASN A 7 -9.59 22.09 -9.29
C ASN A 7 -8.82 21.09 -10.19
N TYR A 8 -8.20 21.57 -11.26
CA TYR A 8 -7.35 20.74 -12.12
C TYR A 8 -6.20 20.09 -11.34
N LEU A 9 -5.48 20.85 -10.52
CA LEU A 9 -4.40 20.30 -9.70
C LEU A 9 -4.91 19.28 -8.67
N MET A 10 -6.03 19.56 -8.01
CA MET A 10 -6.65 18.61 -7.08
C MET A 10 -7.04 17.30 -7.77
N GLU A 11 -7.60 17.35 -8.98
CA GLU A 11 -7.91 16.16 -9.77
C GLU A 11 -6.64 15.36 -10.13
N ARG A 12 -5.55 16.05 -10.49
CA ARG A 12 -4.25 15.40 -10.76
C ARG A 12 -3.69 14.71 -9.52
N VAL A 13 -3.73 15.37 -8.36
CA VAL A 13 -3.27 14.79 -7.09
C VAL A 13 -4.12 13.58 -6.71
N ALA A 14 -5.45 13.68 -6.81
CA ALA A 14 -6.34 12.54 -6.58
C ALA A 14 -6.01 11.36 -7.52
N GLY A 15 -5.73 11.64 -8.79
CA GLY A 15 -5.30 10.64 -9.76
C GLY A 15 -3.97 9.96 -9.43
N VAL A 16 -3.01 10.69 -8.83
CA VAL A 16 -1.76 10.09 -8.34
C VAL A 16 -2.01 9.21 -7.11
N LEU A 17 -2.76 9.72 -6.13
CA LEU A 17 -3.05 9.01 -4.89
C LEU A 17 -3.72 7.65 -5.15
N ILE A 18 -4.72 7.60 -6.02
CA ILE A 18 -5.40 6.33 -6.31
C ILE A 18 -4.48 5.33 -7.04
N ARG A 19 -3.57 5.80 -7.90
CA ARG A 19 -2.57 4.92 -8.56
C ARG A 19 -1.57 4.39 -7.54
N CYS A 20 -1.10 5.22 -6.62
CA CYS A 20 -0.23 4.78 -5.52
C CYS A 20 -0.92 3.71 -4.67
N PHE A 21 -2.21 3.91 -4.34
CA PHE A 21 -3.00 2.91 -3.62
C PHE A 21 -3.03 1.55 -4.35
N PHE A 22 -3.34 1.53 -5.65
CA PHE A 22 -3.36 0.30 -6.44
C PHE A 22 -1.98 -0.35 -6.55
N LEU A 23 -0.92 0.44 -6.73
CA LEU A 23 0.46 -0.07 -6.75
C LEU A 23 0.87 -0.67 -5.40
N SER A 24 0.48 -0.05 -4.28
CA SER A 24 0.71 -0.61 -2.95
C SER A 24 -0.02 -1.94 -2.74
N TYR A 25 -1.25 -2.07 -3.25
CA TYR A 25 -1.98 -3.33 -3.21
C TYR A 25 -1.40 -4.39 -4.16
N ALA A 26 -0.91 -4.00 -5.33
CA ALA A 26 -0.17 -4.90 -6.22
C ALA A 26 1.10 -5.44 -5.54
N LEU A 27 1.83 -4.58 -4.82
CA LEU A 27 2.98 -4.98 -4.00
C LEU A 27 2.56 -5.96 -2.89
N LEU A 28 1.43 -5.73 -2.21
CA LEU A 28 0.91 -6.67 -1.19
C LEU A 28 0.56 -8.03 -1.78
N ILE A 29 -0.06 -8.05 -2.95
CA ILE A 29 -0.42 -9.28 -3.66
C ILE A 29 0.86 -10.03 -4.05
N LEU A 30 1.84 -9.32 -4.62
CA LEU A 30 3.13 -9.90 -4.98
C LEU A 30 3.85 -10.46 -3.73
N TRP A 31 3.91 -9.70 -2.64
CA TRP A 31 4.50 -10.15 -1.38
C TRP A 31 3.79 -11.41 -0.88
N PHE A 32 2.46 -11.42 -0.86
CA PHE A 32 1.68 -12.59 -0.45
C PHE A 32 2.01 -13.83 -1.30
N PHE A 33 2.08 -13.69 -2.62
CA PHE A 33 2.47 -14.79 -3.50
C PHE A 33 3.90 -15.24 -3.27
N LEU A 34 4.85 -14.32 -3.06
CA LEU A 34 6.23 -14.69 -2.72
C LEU A 34 6.27 -15.45 -1.41
N TYR A 35 5.55 -15.00 -0.38
CA TYR A 35 5.48 -15.68 0.91
C TYR A 35 4.89 -17.10 0.79
N VAL A 36 3.79 -17.26 0.06
CA VAL A 36 3.11 -18.56 -0.09
C VAL A 36 3.87 -19.52 -1.02
N LEU A 37 4.39 -19.04 -2.16
CA LEU A 37 5.03 -19.88 -3.17
C LEU A 37 6.48 -20.21 -2.83
N VAL A 38 7.20 -19.28 -2.19
CA VAL A 38 8.62 -19.48 -1.84
C VAL A 38 8.75 -20.18 -0.48
N GLY A 39 7.69 -20.19 0.35
CA GLY A 39 7.50 -21.12 1.48
C GLY A 39 8.76 -21.41 2.30
N ASP A 40 9.09 -22.69 2.42
CA ASP A 40 10.24 -23.20 3.19
C ASP A 40 11.60 -22.78 2.62
N PHE A 41 11.69 -22.48 1.31
CA PHE A 41 12.93 -21.99 0.68
C PHE A 41 13.24 -20.56 1.12
N GLY A 42 12.21 -19.71 1.18
CA GLY A 42 12.33 -18.34 1.65
C GLY A 42 12.70 -18.31 3.14
N TYR A 43 12.05 -19.14 3.94
CA TYR A 43 12.44 -19.34 5.35
C TYR A 43 13.88 -19.81 5.47
N GLY A 44 14.30 -20.82 4.70
CA GLY A 44 15.67 -21.35 4.75
C GLY A 44 16.74 -20.30 4.44
N MET A 45 16.52 -19.46 3.42
CA MET A 45 17.43 -18.36 3.09
C MET A 45 17.50 -17.31 4.21
N HIS A 46 16.36 -16.91 4.77
CA HIS A 46 16.34 -15.91 5.84
C HIS A 46 16.88 -16.46 7.16
N ALA A 47 16.63 -17.73 7.47
CA ALA A 47 17.13 -18.42 8.66
C ALA A 47 18.67 -18.60 8.64
N GLN A 48 19.30 -18.54 7.46
CA GLN A 48 20.77 -18.53 7.34
C GLN A 48 21.40 -17.19 7.74
N TRP A 49 20.66 -16.09 7.68
CA TRP A 49 21.15 -14.76 8.04
C TRP A 49 20.65 -14.28 9.39
N PHE A 50 19.55 -14.85 9.88
CA PHE A 50 18.91 -14.48 11.14
C PHE A 50 18.41 -15.73 11.88
N GLU A 51 18.55 -15.77 13.21
CA GLU A 51 17.96 -16.83 14.05
C GLU A 51 16.44 -16.64 14.17
N LEU A 52 15.72 -16.92 13.08
CA LEU A 52 14.26 -16.83 13.02
C LEU A 52 13.68 -18.23 13.09
N ASN A 53 12.74 -18.45 14.01
CA ASN A 53 11.88 -19.62 13.95
C ASN A 53 10.74 -19.40 12.94
N ARG A 54 10.04 -20.48 12.54
CA ARG A 54 8.95 -20.41 11.55
C ARG A 54 7.80 -19.48 11.98
N HIS A 55 7.50 -19.41 13.28
CA HIS A 55 6.45 -18.56 13.81
C HIS A 55 6.80 -17.08 13.64
N ASP A 56 8.02 -16.68 14.03
CA ASP A 56 8.48 -15.28 13.93
C ASP A 56 8.58 -14.83 12.49
N TYR A 57 9.04 -15.71 11.59
CA TYR A 57 9.04 -15.41 10.15
C TYR A 57 7.62 -15.16 9.61
N ALA A 58 6.65 -15.99 9.97
CA ALA A 58 5.25 -15.78 9.59
C ALA A 58 4.69 -14.49 10.19
N LEU A 59 5.02 -14.22 11.45
CA LEU A 59 4.56 -13.05 12.20
C LEU A 59 5.08 -11.74 11.57
N ILE A 60 6.37 -11.69 11.22
CA ILE A 60 7.00 -10.53 10.56
C ILE A 60 6.37 -10.28 9.18
N ASN A 61 6.16 -11.33 8.38
CA ASN A 61 5.52 -11.17 7.06
C ASN A 61 4.07 -10.70 7.21
N TYR A 62 3.32 -11.26 8.15
CA TYR A 62 1.94 -10.87 8.42
C TYR A 62 1.85 -9.42 8.88
N TYR A 63 2.67 -9.01 9.86
CA TYR A 63 2.71 -7.63 10.32
C TYR A 63 3.23 -6.67 9.25
N GLY A 64 4.22 -7.06 8.45
CA GLY A 64 4.72 -6.28 7.32
C GLY A 64 3.63 -6.01 6.28
N MET A 65 2.88 -7.05 5.88
CA MET A 65 1.74 -6.91 4.99
C MET A 65 0.62 -6.06 5.61
N ALA A 66 0.31 -6.25 6.89
CA ALA A 66 -0.68 -5.44 7.59
C ALA A 66 -0.27 -3.96 7.64
N PHE A 67 1.01 -3.69 7.90
CA PHE A 67 1.58 -2.35 7.96
C PHE A 67 1.46 -1.63 6.61
N VAL A 68 1.93 -2.26 5.52
CA VAL A 68 1.83 -1.68 4.17
C VAL A 68 0.36 -1.46 3.78
N LYS A 69 -0.53 -2.38 4.13
CA LYS A 69 -1.98 -2.26 3.88
C LYS A 69 -2.59 -1.05 4.58
N VAL A 70 -2.28 -0.86 5.86
CA VAL A 70 -2.78 0.28 6.64
C VAL A 70 -2.22 1.60 6.10
N TYR A 71 -0.92 1.65 5.79
CA TYR A 71 -0.29 2.85 5.21
C TYR A 71 -0.90 3.21 3.85
N ALA A 72 -1.15 2.22 2.99
CA ALA A 72 -1.81 2.47 1.71
C ALA A 72 -3.20 3.10 1.90
N ILE A 73 -3.99 2.63 2.86
CA ILE A 73 -5.30 3.19 3.16
C ILE A 73 -5.18 4.63 3.70
N ILE A 74 -4.35 4.84 4.71
CA ILE A 74 -4.26 6.13 5.41
C ILE A 74 -3.64 7.22 4.52
N PHE A 75 -2.58 6.91 3.78
CA PHE A 75 -1.81 7.92 3.05
C PHE A 75 -2.21 8.07 1.58
N PHE A 76 -2.89 7.08 1.00
CA PHE A 76 -3.32 7.17 -0.41
C PHE A 76 -4.84 7.19 -0.56
N LEU A 77 -5.55 6.26 0.07
CA LEU A 77 -7.01 6.15 -0.13
C LEU A 77 -7.80 7.24 0.58
N PHE A 78 -7.47 7.56 1.84
CA PHE A 78 -8.16 8.62 2.58
C PHE A 78 -7.98 10.00 1.95
N PRO A 79 -6.77 10.44 1.57
CA PRO A 79 -6.59 11.72 0.89
C PRO A 79 -7.28 11.76 -0.47
N TYR A 80 -7.31 10.64 -1.20
CA TYR A 80 -8.09 10.54 -2.43
C TYR A 80 -9.57 10.83 -2.18
N PHE A 81 -10.19 10.17 -1.20
CA PHE A 81 -11.60 10.41 -0.87
C PHE A 81 -11.84 11.84 -0.38
N ALA A 82 -10.95 12.39 0.45
CA ALA A 82 -11.05 13.77 0.92
C ALA A 82 -11.10 14.77 -0.26
N ILE A 83 -10.21 14.62 -1.25
CA ILE A 83 -10.21 15.48 -2.44
C ILE A 83 -11.51 15.30 -3.25
N ARG A 84 -11.95 14.05 -3.45
CA ARG A 84 -13.18 13.77 -4.21
C ARG A 84 -14.43 14.35 -3.53
N LEU A 85 -14.49 14.34 -2.20
CA LEU A 85 -15.59 14.95 -1.44
C LEU A 85 -15.59 16.48 -1.59
N VAL A 86 -14.42 17.12 -1.49
CA VAL A 86 -14.29 18.57 -1.69
C VAL A 86 -14.68 18.99 -3.11
N LEU A 87 -14.25 18.24 -4.13
CA LEU A 87 -14.60 18.53 -5.52
C LEU A 87 -16.08 18.29 -5.83
N ARG A 88 -16.70 17.25 -5.23
CA ARG A 88 -18.13 16.95 -5.42
C ARG A 88 -19.03 18.02 -4.82
N LYS A 89 -18.67 18.62 -3.68
CA LYS A 89 -19.42 19.73 -3.07
C LYS A 89 -19.40 21.01 -3.93
N LYS A 90 -18.47 21.11 -4.88
CA LYS A 90 -18.28 22.29 -5.75
C LYS A 90 -19.03 22.22 -7.08
N ARG A 91 -19.52 21.04 -7.48
CA ARG A 91 -20.41 20.88 -8.64
C ARG A 91 -21.85 21.04 -8.19
#